data_AF-A0A6I6MY06-F1
#
_entry.id   AF-A0A6I6MY06-F1
#
_cell.length_a   1.000
_cell.length_b   1.000
_cell.length_c   1.000
_cell.angle_alpha   90.00
_cell.angle_beta   90.00
_cell.angle_gamma   90.00
#
_symmetry.space_group_name_H-M   'P 1'
#
loop_
_entity.id
_entity.type
_entity.pdbx_description
1 polymer ?
#
loop_
_entity_poly.entity_id
_entity_poly.type
_entity_poly.pdbx_seq_one_letter_code
_entity_poly.pdbx_strand_id
1 'polypeptide(L)'
;MRRALVLLGLLLSLSLGGVHQSRAQDGDCTDAYIRSFDVPARGAHPDWSAGAIQCREYFRIPVSTPSGEISIRGIGDANVAAGLPTGGIDAIASGVRRAARHLPALGNFDLDDTTILISSIPSGPTDVQPEFGYSDAWTLPGASRDGYVECHVTLFIQPDFTASEIAYAVAHELFHCVQEATLSDEQNATKSGSGLWWIEGSAELFAALAAGAQERWNRAPGFDAAVAEELPLYEMSYRMAVFFYWYNEQNGIDALIPFLHLMSEEGTGYAQKLAMHDVLSDREWLEFVEAYDDRRIVYPSGARLRFGQQLDGESWEIEDDVRFRREFRPFVIALGWANYACGVWGNTATEANFAIHEDGRTDWVSPWPGEINTRESATSGRRYRVAAILTDPGSVDVDFDLNVERRESCAACLTRAVIDRCLIGTWEMTGGGPMEFLRRYGAPISRDAMGRMVVTMRGDGTYSTRNVAMDYQVDPGDELGPVDTNGEIQASNGRWSAERGRLLACVDEGGDAMSTSVGRGGVFVTSIGSQAGTGGGAQYSCDDTTLATAPGEGMTFTFTRLTPRRP
;
A
#
# COMPACT_ATOMS: atom_id res chain seq x y z
N MET A 1 -6.78 -43.12 -58.70
CA MET A 1 -6.64 -43.69 -57.34
C MET A 1 -5.20 -44.04 -56.98
N ARG A 2 -4.45 -44.89 -57.70
CA ARG A 2 -3.06 -45.23 -57.34
C ARG A 2 -2.10 -44.02 -57.21
N ARG A 3 -2.20 -43.01 -58.07
CA ARG A 3 -1.36 -41.80 -58.00
C ARG A 3 -1.71 -40.88 -56.81
N ALA A 4 -2.97 -40.87 -56.37
CA ALA A 4 -3.41 -40.10 -55.20
C ALA A 4 -2.97 -40.74 -53.88
N LEU A 5 -2.98 -42.08 -53.82
CA LEU A 5 -2.46 -42.84 -52.66
C LEU A 5 -0.94 -42.72 -52.50
N VAL A 6 -0.19 -42.64 -53.62
CA VAL A 6 1.26 -42.42 -53.57
C VAL A 6 1.58 -40.98 -53.12
N LEU A 7 0.81 -39.98 -53.57
CA LEU A 7 0.99 -38.60 -53.12
C LEU A 7 0.63 -38.42 -51.64
N LEU A 8 -0.45 -39.05 -51.17
CA LEU A 8 -0.85 -39.03 -49.75
C LEU A 8 0.19 -39.74 -48.89
N GLY A 9 0.73 -40.88 -49.35
CA GLY A 9 1.81 -41.59 -48.67
C GLY A 9 3.11 -40.78 -48.60
N LEU A 10 3.48 -40.08 -49.68
CA LEU A 10 4.65 -39.19 -49.70
C LEU A 10 4.46 -37.97 -48.80
N LEU A 11 3.27 -37.36 -48.79
CA LEU A 11 2.94 -36.23 -47.92
C LEU A 11 2.92 -36.63 -46.44
N LEU A 12 2.39 -37.81 -46.10
CA LEU A 12 2.45 -38.36 -44.74
C LEU A 12 3.88 -38.70 -44.30
N SER A 13 4.71 -39.26 -45.19
CA SER A 13 6.12 -39.55 -44.87
C SER A 13 7.00 -38.30 -44.80
N LEU A 14 6.67 -37.24 -45.54
CA LEU A 14 7.36 -35.95 -45.48
C LEU A 14 6.89 -35.11 -44.29
N SER A 15 5.64 -35.26 -43.83
CA SER A 15 5.15 -34.61 -42.61
C SER A 15 5.61 -35.31 -41.32
N LEU A 16 5.96 -36.61 -41.39
CA LEU A 16 6.54 -37.37 -40.27
C LEU A 16 8.07 -37.30 -40.22
N GLY A 17 8.74 -36.90 -41.31
CA GLY A 17 10.20 -36.86 -41.42
C GLY A 17 10.89 -35.64 -40.77
N GLY A 18 10.12 -34.73 -40.18
CA GLY A 18 10.62 -33.53 -39.48
C GLY A 18 10.24 -33.46 -38.00
N VAL A 19 9.53 -34.46 -37.47
CA VAL A 19 9.25 -34.55 -36.03
C VAL A 19 10.36 -35.39 -35.40
N HIS A 20 11.42 -34.73 -34.93
CA HIS A 20 12.41 -35.41 -34.11
C HIS A 20 11.72 -35.87 -32.82
N GLN A 21 11.78 -37.18 -32.53
CA GLN A 21 11.26 -37.71 -31.27
C GLN A 21 12.04 -37.09 -30.10
N SER A 22 11.30 -36.64 -29.08
CA SER A 22 11.90 -36.16 -27.84
C SER A 22 12.77 -37.25 -27.22
N ARG A 23 13.96 -36.88 -26.73
CA ARG A 23 14.84 -37.80 -26.00
C ARG A 23 14.26 -38.21 -24.65
N ALA A 24 13.26 -37.48 -24.14
CA ALA A 24 12.51 -37.94 -22.97
C ALA A 24 11.87 -39.32 -23.22
N GLN A 25 11.50 -39.66 -24.47
CA GLN A 25 10.83 -40.92 -24.81
C GLN A 25 11.77 -42.13 -24.72
N ASP A 26 13.09 -41.92 -24.86
CA ASP A 26 14.10 -42.98 -24.87
C ASP A 26 14.86 -43.02 -23.55
N GLY A 27 14.90 -44.17 -22.88
CA GLY A 27 15.58 -44.33 -21.57
C GLY A 27 17.11 -44.24 -21.58
N ASP A 28 17.72 -43.55 -22.55
CA ASP A 28 19.17 -43.35 -22.64
C ASP A 28 19.62 -42.04 -21.96
N CYS A 29 20.75 -42.10 -21.26
CA CYS A 29 21.40 -41.00 -20.55
C CYS A 29 22.83 -40.80 -21.04
N THR A 30 23.03 -40.65 -22.34
CA THR A 30 24.39 -40.42 -22.87
C THR A 30 25.02 -39.16 -22.29
N ASP A 31 26.35 -39.12 -22.19
CA ASP A 31 27.09 -37.94 -21.74
C ASP A 31 26.74 -36.67 -22.55
N ALA A 32 26.45 -36.85 -23.85
CA ALA A 32 26.05 -35.75 -24.72
C ALA A 32 24.66 -35.20 -24.38
N TYR A 33 23.75 -36.07 -23.92
CA TYR A 33 22.43 -35.67 -23.48
C TYR A 33 22.46 -35.01 -22.11
N ILE A 34 23.22 -35.53 -21.15
CA ILE A 34 23.35 -34.86 -19.84
C ILE A 34 23.93 -33.45 -19.95
N ARG A 35 24.90 -33.23 -20.86
CA ARG A 35 25.46 -31.89 -21.12
C ARG A 35 24.43 -30.89 -21.68
N SER A 36 23.25 -31.31 -22.15
CA SER A 36 22.21 -30.34 -22.55
C SER A 36 21.55 -29.65 -21.35
N PHE A 37 21.73 -30.18 -20.14
CA PHE A 37 21.26 -29.58 -18.89
C PHE A 37 22.23 -28.53 -18.30
N ASP A 38 23.41 -28.34 -18.92
CA ASP A 38 24.43 -27.42 -18.42
C ASP A 38 24.04 -25.95 -18.64
N VAL A 39 24.05 -25.17 -17.54
CA VAL A 39 23.87 -23.71 -17.56
C VAL A 39 25.24 -23.02 -17.42
N PRO A 40 25.81 -22.40 -18.47
CA PRO A 40 27.18 -21.86 -18.45
C PRO A 40 27.43 -20.69 -17.48
N ALA A 41 26.39 -20.09 -16.91
CA ALA A 41 26.43 -18.71 -16.38
C ALA A 41 26.82 -18.56 -14.90
N ARG A 42 26.92 -19.64 -14.09
CA ARG A 42 27.08 -19.50 -12.63
C ARG A 42 28.14 -20.39 -11.94
N GLY A 43 29.19 -20.81 -12.65
CA GLY A 43 30.46 -21.26 -12.03
C GLY A 43 30.46 -22.52 -11.14
N ALA A 44 29.30 -23.01 -10.72
CA ALA A 44 29.11 -24.31 -10.11
C ALA A 44 28.43 -25.17 -11.18
N HIS A 45 29.21 -25.98 -11.88
CA HIS A 45 28.65 -27.10 -12.60
C HIS A 45 27.85 -27.93 -11.59
N PRO A 46 26.67 -28.49 -11.93
CA PRO A 46 26.31 -29.75 -11.31
C PRO A 46 27.58 -30.61 -11.40
N ASP A 47 28.06 -31.18 -10.29
CA ASP A 47 29.30 -31.98 -10.27
C ASP A 47 29.04 -33.32 -10.99
N TRP A 48 28.70 -33.20 -12.28
CA TRP A 48 28.19 -34.19 -13.19
C TRP A 48 29.28 -34.37 -14.23
N SER A 49 30.30 -35.12 -13.85
CA SER A 49 31.35 -35.55 -14.76
C SER A 49 30.83 -36.71 -15.61
N ALA A 50 30.61 -36.46 -16.89
CA ALA A 50 30.41 -37.50 -17.92
C ALA A 50 31.37 -38.69 -17.71
N GLY A 51 30.83 -39.91 -17.60
CA GLY A 51 31.59 -41.15 -17.31
C GLY A 51 31.91 -41.47 -15.84
N ALA A 52 31.56 -40.61 -14.87
CA ALA A 52 31.74 -40.87 -13.43
C ALA A 52 30.44 -41.30 -12.70
N ILE A 53 29.31 -41.22 -13.38
CA ILE A 53 27.95 -41.38 -12.84
C ILE A 53 27.23 -42.55 -13.51
N GLN A 54 26.45 -43.30 -12.73
CA GLN A 54 25.55 -44.33 -13.25
C GLN A 54 24.15 -43.74 -13.40
N CYS A 55 23.82 -43.18 -14.56
CA CYS A 55 22.49 -42.61 -14.77
C CYS A 55 21.39 -43.68 -14.61
N ARG A 56 20.31 -43.29 -13.93
CA ARG A 56 19.13 -44.10 -13.69
C ARG A 56 17.87 -43.27 -13.90
N GLU A 57 16.89 -43.82 -14.61
CA GLU A 57 15.52 -43.33 -14.58
C GLU A 57 14.85 -43.78 -13.27
N TYR A 58 14.33 -42.82 -12.51
CA TYR A 58 13.66 -43.03 -11.24
C TYR A 58 12.15 -43.12 -11.38
N PHE A 59 11.58 -42.34 -12.29
CA PHE A 59 10.17 -42.34 -12.59
C PHE A 59 9.90 -41.84 -14.01
N ARG A 60 8.73 -42.22 -14.50
CA ARG A 60 8.12 -41.70 -15.72
C ARG A 60 6.62 -41.60 -15.48
N ILE A 61 6.06 -40.43 -15.75
CA ILE A 61 4.67 -40.08 -15.44
C ILE A 61 4.06 -39.54 -16.74
N PRO A 62 3.04 -40.21 -17.31
CA PRO A 62 2.31 -39.66 -18.43
C PRO A 62 1.44 -38.49 -17.97
N VAL A 63 1.33 -37.47 -18.79
CA VAL A 63 0.54 -36.26 -18.56
C VAL A 63 -0.27 -35.96 -19.81
N SER A 64 -1.57 -35.74 -19.64
CA SER A 64 -2.44 -35.33 -20.74
C SER A 64 -2.42 -33.82 -20.89
N THR A 65 -2.14 -33.35 -22.10
CA THR A 65 -2.23 -31.95 -22.54
C THR A 65 -3.34 -31.82 -23.60
N PRO A 66 -3.78 -30.59 -23.93
CA PRO A 66 -4.65 -30.35 -25.08
C PRO A 66 -4.08 -30.89 -26.40
N SER A 67 -2.76 -30.87 -26.57
CA SER A 67 -2.03 -31.32 -27.77
C SER A 67 -1.80 -32.83 -27.82
N GLY A 68 -1.89 -33.55 -26.70
CA GLY A 68 -1.71 -35.00 -26.65
C GLY A 68 -1.22 -35.51 -25.30
N GLU A 69 -0.80 -36.77 -25.24
CA GLU A 69 -0.11 -37.30 -24.06
C GLU A 69 1.40 -37.06 -24.20
N ILE A 70 2.01 -36.52 -23.14
CA ILE A 70 3.46 -36.33 -23.01
C ILE A 70 3.98 -37.09 -21.79
N SER A 71 5.28 -37.30 -21.72
CA SER A 71 5.96 -37.93 -20.59
C SER A 71 6.79 -36.93 -19.80
N ILE A 72 6.58 -36.90 -18.48
CA ILE A 72 7.54 -36.28 -17.54
C ILE A 72 8.35 -37.40 -16.90
N ARG A 73 9.67 -37.36 -17.03
CA ARG A 73 10.57 -38.36 -16.42
C ARG A 73 11.58 -37.71 -15.48
N GLY A 74 12.06 -38.47 -14.50
CA GLY A 74 13.13 -38.08 -13.60
C GLY A 74 14.34 -38.98 -13.75
N ILE A 75 15.50 -38.41 -14.02
CA ILE A 75 16.78 -39.10 -14.15
C ILE A 75 17.79 -38.57 -13.14
N GLY A 76 18.77 -39.37 -12.73
CA GLY A 76 19.85 -38.92 -11.84
C GLY A 76 20.93 -40.00 -11.69
N ASP A 77 22.02 -39.70 -10.97
CA ASP A 77 23.01 -40.72 -10.61
C ASP A 77 22.38 -41.78 -9.70
N ALA A 78 22.78 -43.04 -9.84
CA ALA A 78 22.28 -44.16 -9.04
C ALA A 78 22.35 -43.92 -7.52
N ASN A 79 23.29 -43.08 -7.06
CA ASN A 79 23.49 -42.73 -5.66
C ASN A 79 22.85 -41.39 -5.25
N VAL A 80 22.17 -40.68 -6.16
CA VAL A 80 21.58 -39.35 -5.86
C VAL A 80 20.64 -39.40 -4.65
N ALA A 81 19.92 -40.50 -4.48
CA ALA A 81 19.03 -40.72 -3.34
C ALA A 81 19.74 -40.64 -1.98
N ALA A 82 21.04 -40.91 -1.91
CA ALA A 82 21.83 -40.81 -0.67
C ALA A 82 22.12 -39.35 -0.26
N GLY A 83 22.11 -38.42 -1.22
CA GLY A 83 22.31 -36.98 -0.96
C GLY A 83 21.01 -36.18 -0.80
N LEU A 84 19.85 -36.84 -0.96
CA LEU A 84 18.54 -36.22 -0.81
C LEU A 84 17.97 -36.47 0.60
N PRO A 85 16.97 -35.67 1.04
CA PRO A 85 16.15 -36.01 2.19
C PRO A 85 15.58 -37.42 2.08
N THR A 86 15.30 -38.06 3.22
CA THR A 86 14.67 -39.40 3.22
C THR A 86 13.36 -39.37 2.44
N GLY A 87 13.24 -40.21 1.40
CA GLY A 87 12.09 -40.23 0.49
C GLY A 87 12.09 -39.11 -0.56
N GLY A 88 13.21 -38.41 -0.76
CA GLY A 88 13.31 -37.27 -1.69
C GLY A 88 12.90 -37.60 -3.13
N ILE A 89 13.31 -38.75 -3.66
CA ILE A 89 12.89 -39.21 -5.01
C ILE A 89 11.35 -39.38 -5.09
N ASP A 90 10.75 -39.98 -4.06
CA ASP A 90 9.30 -40.16 -3.99
C ASP A 90 8.58 -38.81 -3.85
N ALA A 91 9.18 -37.86 -3.13
CA ALA A 91 8.68 -36.49 -3.00
C ALA A 91 8.72 -35.74 -4.34
N ILE A 92 9.81 -35.87 -5.12
CA ILE A 92 9.91 -35.30 -6.47
C ILE A 92 8.83 -35.89 -7.37
N ALA A 93 8.74 -37.22 -7.45
CA ALA A 93 7.72 -37.90 -8.25
C ALA A 93 6.29 -37.53 -7.81
N SER A 94 6.06 -37.37 -6.50
CA SER A 94 4.79 -36.88 -5.95
C SER A 94 4.51 -35.43 -6.37
N GLY A 95 5.52 -34.56 -6.39
CA GLY A 95 5.45 -33.19 -6.91
C GLY A 95 5.01 -33.15 -8.36
N VAL A 96 5.66 -33.94 -9.22
CA VAL A 96 5.26 -34.08 -10.64
C VAL A 96 3.80 -34.52 -10.76
N ARG A 97 3.38 -35.55 -10.02
CA ARG A 97 1.98 -36.01 -10.04
C ARG A 97 1.01 -34.96 -9.52
N ARG A 98 1.41 -34.11 -8.57
CA ARG A 98 0.60 -33.00 -8.06
C ARG A 98 0.41 -31.94 -9.14
N ALA A 99 1.51 -31.43 -9.69
CA ALA A 99 1.49 -30.48 -10.80
C ALA A 99 0.62 -30.99 -11.97
N ALA A 100 0.86 -32.23 -12.41
CA ALA A 100 0.12 -32.85 -13.52
C ALA A 100 -1.40 -32.90 -13.30
N ARG A 101 -1.87 -33.02 -12.05
CA ARG A 101 -3.32 -32.99 -11.76
C ARG A 101 -3.95 -31.61 -11.90
N HIS A 102 -3.16 -30.55 -11.79
CA HIS A 102 -3.63 -29.17 -11.88
C HIS A 102 -3.45 -28.56 -13.27
N LEU A 103 -2.57 -29.11 -14.11
CA LEU A 103 -2.38 -28.64 -15.49
C LEU A 103 -3.69 -28.52 -16.30
N PRO A 104 -4.64 -29.49 -16.28
CA PRO A 104 -5.88 -29.34 -17.05
C PRO A 104 -6.71 -28.12 -16.69
N ALA A 105 -6.54 -27.56 -15.48
CA ALA A 105 -7.27 -26.36 -15.05
C ALA A 105 -6.75 -25.08 -15.72
N LEU A 106 -5.56 -25.10 -16.34
CA LEU A 106 -4.99 -23.96 -17.07
C LEU A 106 -5.70 -23.70 -18.42
N GLY A 107 -6.55 -24.63 -18.89
CA GLY A 107 -7.24 -24.50 -20.16
C GLY A 107 -6.33 -24.80 -21.35
N ASN A 108 -6.12 -23.81 -22.23
CA ASN A 108 -5.37 -23.97 -23.47
C ASN A 108 -3.86 -23.75 -23.25
N PHE A 109 -3.20 -24.71 -22.61
CA PHE A 109 -1.74 -24.73 -22.42
C PHE A 109 -1.10 -25.77 -23.35
N ASP A 110 0.21 -25.64 -23.58
CA ASP A 110 1.04 -26.72 -24.11
C ASP A 110 2.14 -27.10 -23.11
N LEU A 111 2.67 -28.31 -23.27
CA LEU A 111 3.78 -28.83 -22.48
C LEU A 111 4.51 -29.87 -23.31
N ASP A 112 5.80 -29.63 -23.53
CA ASP A 112 6.66 -30.62 -24.16
C ASP A 112 6.96 -31.78 -23.21
N ASP A 113 7.35 -32.90 -23.82
CA ASP A 113 8.03 -33.98 -23.10
C ASP A 113 9.12 -33.37 -22.18
N THR A 114 9.13 -33.76 -20.90
CA THR A 114 9.96 -33.09 -19.89
C THR A 114 10.88 -34.09 -19.20
N THR A 115 12.18 -33.76 -19.12
CA THR A 115 13.12 -34.51 -18.30
C THR A 115 13.63 -33.67 -17.15
N ILE A 116 13.52 -34.23 -15.95
CA ILE A 116 14.03 -33.67 -14.71
C ILE A 116 15.34 -34.38 -14.35
N LEU A 117 16.46 -33.66 -14.44
CA LEU A 117 17.74 -34.09 -13.91
C LEU A 117 17.79 -33.83 -12.39
N ILE A 118 17.79 -34.90 -11.61
CA ILE A 118 17.87 -34.88 -10.17
C ILE A 118 19.34 -34.88 -9.77
N SER A 119 19.77 -33.82 -9.10
CA SER A 119 21.12 -33.67 -8.60
C SER A 119 21.10 -33.49 -7.08
N SER A 120 22.01 -34.19 -6.39
CA SER A 120 22.33 -33.92 -5.00
C SER A 120 23.58 -33.06 -4.98
N ILE A 121 23.58 -31.94 -4.27
CA ILE A 121 24.77 -31.10 -4.12
C ILE A 121 25.78 -31.87 -3.25
N PRO A 122 26.95 -32.30 -3.74
CA PRO A 122 28.04 -32.71 -2.86
C PRO A 122 28.70 -31.41 -2.42
N SER A 123 28.26 -30.82 -1.32
CA SER A 123 28.93 -29.64 -0.78
C SER A 123 30.30 -30.07 -0.21
N GLY A 124 31.35 -30.02 -1.03
CA GLY A 124 32.68 -29.70 -0.54
C GLY A 124 32.68 -28.23 -0.09
N PRO A 125 33.25 -27.87 1.08
CA PRO A 125 33.32 -26.49 1.50
C PRO A 125 34.26 -25.73 0.56
N THR A 126 33.70 -24.92 -0.33
CA THR A 126 34.45 -23.85 -0.99
C THR A 126 34.36 -22.61 -0.11
N ASP A 127 35.44 -21.84 -0.01
CA ASP A 127 35.60 -20.68 0.89
C ASP A 127 34.59 -19.52 0.67
N VAL A 128 33.64 -19.69 -0.26
CA VAL A 128 32.58 -18.75 -0.59
C VAL A 128 31.25 -19.51 -0.76
N GLN A 129 30.84 -20.28 0.25
CA GLN A 129 29.44 -20.68 0.35
C GLN A 129 28.68 -19.58 1.10
N PRO A 130 27.59 -19.02 0.54
CA PRO A 130 26.73 -18.12 1.30
C PRO A 130 26.10 -18.87 2.48
N GLU A 131 25.79 -18.10 3.53
CA GLU A 131 25.30 -18.56 4.84
C GLU A 131 24.01 -19.41 4.78
N PHE A 132 23.34 -19.41 3.62
CA PHE A 132 22.24 -20.31 3.28
C PHE A 132 22.62 -21.07 2.01
N GLY A 133 22.66 -22.41 2.08
CA GLY A 133 22.91 -23.25 0.92
C GLY A 133 21.91 -22.94 -0.20
N TYR A 134 22.33 -23.05 -1.46
CA TYR A 134 21.43 -22.88 -2.61
C TYR A 134 20.68 -24.17 -2.89
N SER A 135 19.35 -24.16 -2.81
CA SER A 135 18.50 -25.12 -3.50
C SER A 135 18.01 -24.35 -4.69
N ASP A 136 18.55 -24.70 -5.85
CA ASP A 136 18.29 -24.01 -7.09
C ASP A 136 17.64 -24.99 -8.03
N ALA A 137 16.80 -24.47 -8.92
CA ALA A 137 16.27 -25.27 -9.98
C ALA A 137 16.25 -24.44 -11.25
N TRP A 138 16.59 -25.08 -12.36
CA TRP A 138 16.78 -24.41 -13.61
C TRP A 138 15.96 -25.12 -14.66
N THR A 139 15.00 -24.38 -15.21
CA THR A 139 14.34 -24.77 -16.44
C THR A 139 15.08 -24.15 -17.61
N LEU A 140 15.64 -25.01 -18.46
CA LEU A 140 16.12 -24.63 -19.77
C LEU A 140 15.03 -25.02 -20.78
N PRO A 141 14.64 -24.12 -21.70
CA PRO A 141 13.96 -24.58 -22.90
C PRO A 141 14.87 -25.62 -23.53
N GLY A 142 14.28 -26.74 -23.95
CA GLY A 142 14.99 -27.77 -24.68
C GLY A 142 15.86 -27.13 -25.70
N ALA A 143 17.17 -27.35 -25.60
CA ALA A 143 18.08 -26.81 -26.57
C ALA A 143 17.65 -27.32 -27.96
N SER A 144 16.99 -26.44 -28.72
CA SER A 144 16.83 -26.52 -30.17
C SER A 144 18.19 -26.54 -30.88
N ARG A 145 19.31 -26.49 -30.13
CA ARG A 145 20.69 -26.69 -30.60
C ARG A 145 20.82 -27.90 -31.53
N ASP A 146 19.96 -28.91 -31.42
CA ASP A 146 19.94 -30.07 -32.31
C ASP A 146 18.52 -30.51 -32.78
N GLY A 147 17.50 -29.64 -32.69
CA GLY A 147 16.17 -29.92 -33.23
C GLY A 147 15.25 -30.86 -32.43
N TYR A 148 15.46 -31.01 -31.10
CA TYR A 148 14.55 -31.76 -30.22
C TYR A 148 13.53 -30.84 -29.53
N VAL A 149 12.33 -31.36 -29.27
CA VAL A 149 11.23 -30.69 -28.56
C VAL A 149 11.11 -31.36 -27.18
N GLU A 150 11.82 -30.83 -26.18
CA GLU A 150 11.86 -31.41 -24.83
C GLU A 150 12.21 -30.36 -23.76
N CYS A 151 11.44 -30.18 -22.71
CA CYS A 151 11.82 -29.31 -21.59
C CYS A 151 12.87 -29.97 -20.67
N HIS A 152 13.92 -29.24 -20.29
CA HIS A 152 14.95 -29.71 -19.36
C HIS A 152 14.87 -28.96 -18.04
N VAL A 153 14.65 -29.70 -16.96
CA VAL A 153 14.67 -29.17 -15.59
C VAL A 153 15.84 -29.78 -14.83
N THR A 154 16.69 -28.97 -14.23
CA THR A 154 17.72 -29.45 -13.29
C THR A 154 17.31 -29.08 -11.87
N LEU A 155 17.18 -30.06 -10.99
CA LEU A 155 16.82 -29.86 -9.58
C LEU A 155 18.03 -30.07 -8.68
N PHE A 156 18.37 -29.04 -7.90
CA PHE A 156 19.31 -29.12 -6.79
C PHE A 156 18.54 -29.05 -5.47
N ILE A 157 18.32 -30.20 -4.85
CA ILE A 157 17.53 -30.30 -3.62
C ILE A 157 18.48 -30.44 -2.42
N GLN A 158 18.36 -29.52 -1.45
CA GLN A 158 19.09 -29.64 -0.19
C GLN A 158 18.50 -30.70 0.75
N PRO A 159 19.33 -31.28 1.64
CA PRO A 159 18.88 -32.28 2.62
C PRO A 159 17.86 -31.78 3.65
N ASP A 160 17.70 -30.46 3.85
CA ASP A 160 16.76 -29.86 4.80
C ASP A 160 15.37 -29.57 4.20
N PHE A 161 15.16 -29.87 2.91
CA PHE A 161 13.86 -29.71 2.28
C PHE A 161 12.88 -30.80 2.73
N THR A 162 11.68 -30.38 3.10
CA THR A 162 10.55 -31.29 3.35
C THR A 162 9.95 -31.77 2.04
N ALA A 163 9.18 -32.86 2.08
CA ALA A 163 8.52 -33.40 0.89
C ALA A 163 7.54 -32.42 0.22
N SER A 164 6.87 -31.55 1.00
CA SER A 164 5.99 -30.51 0.44
C SER A 164 6.77 -29.41 -0.25
N GLU A 165 7.93 -29.05 0.31
CA GLU A 165 8.80 -28.03 -0.27
C GLU A 165 9.45 -28.52 -1.58
N ILE A 166 9.85 -29.80 -1.64
CA ILE A 166 10.28 -30.43 -2.89
C ILE A 166 9.15 -30.40 -3.93
N ALA A 167 7.92 -30.75 -3.52
CA ALA A 167 6.78 -30.73 -4.43
C ALA A 167 6.47 -29.33 -4.98
N TYR A 168 6.66 -28.29 -4.15
CA TYR A 168 6.50 -26.90 -4.56
C TYR A 168 7.54 -26.49 -5.60
N ALA A 169 8.83 -26.73 -5.34
CA ALA A 169 9.90 -26.43 -6.28
C ALA A 169 9.72 -27.17 -7.62
N VAL A 170 9.34 -28.45 -7.58
CA VAL A 170 9.04 -29.22 -8.80
C VAL A 170 7.87 -28.61 -9.58
N ALA A 171 6.81 -28.18 -8.90
CA ALA A 171 5.66 -27.58 -9.56
C ALA A 171 6.00 -26.20 -10.18
N HIS A 172 6.84 -25.41 -9.52
CA HIS A 172 7.35 -24.13 -10.04
C HIS A 172 8.09 -24.33 -11.37
N GLU A 173 9.08 -25.23 -11.39
CA GLU A 173 9.85 -25.50 -12.61
C GLU A 173 9.03 -26.14 -13.72
N LEU A 174 8.12 -27.04 -13.38
CA LEU A 174 7.21 -27.61 -14.39
C LEU A 174 6.32 -26.56 -15.02
N PHE A 175 5.98 -25.48 -14.31
CA PHE A 175 5.23 -24.38 -14.90
C PHE A 175 6.08 -23.55 -15.85
N HIS A 176 7.38 -23.40 -15.60
CA HIS A 176 8.29 -22.82 -16.59
C HIS A 176 8.33 -23.64 -17.89
N CYS A 177 8.27 -24.98 -17.81
CA CYS A 177 8.12 -25.81 -19.03
C CYS A 177 6.82 -25.52 -19.78
N VAL A 178 5.72 -25.26 -19.07
CA VAL A 178 4.45 -24.86 -19.69
C VAL A 178 4.61 -23.49 -20.37
N GLN A 179 5.22 -22.52 -19.72
CA GLN A 179 5.48 -21.19 -20.30
C GLN A 179 6.34 -21.29 -21.56
N GLU A 180 7.44 -22.04 -21.50
CA GLU A 180 8.36 -22.23 -22.63
C GLU A 180 7.66 -22.91 -23.83
N ALA A 181 6.76 -23.87 -23.59
CA ALA A 181 6.02 -24.55 -24.65
C ALA A 181 4.79 -23.77 -25.17
N THR A 182 4.21 -22.89 -24.34
CA THR A 182 2.96 -22.19 -24.66
C THR A 182 3.18 -20.79 -25.25
N LEU A 183 4.20 -20.07 -24.78
CA LEU A 183 4.47 -18.68 -25.14
C LEU A 183 5.49 -18.57 -26.28
N SER A 184 5.59 -17.40 -26.91
CA SER A 184 6.61 -17.18 -27.96
C SER A 184 8.03 -17.15 -27.38
N ASP A 185 9.02 -17.48 -28.23
CA ASP A 185 10.43 -17.37 -27.87
C ASP A 185 10.78 -15.95 -27.40
N GLU A 186 10.20 -14.93 -28.02
CA GLU A 186 10.37 -13.53 -27.66
C GLU A 186 9.81 -13.22 -26.26
N GLN A 187 8.60 -13.70 -25.93
CA GLN A 187 8.02 -13.56 -24.59
C GLN A 187 8.91 -14.22 -23.54
N ASN A 188 9.36 -15.46 -23.77
CA ASN A 188 10.22 -16.18 -22.83
C ASN A 188 11.61 -15.53 -22.67
N ALA A 189 12.14 -14.91 -23.73
CA ALA A 189 13.41 -14.19 -23.69
C ALA A 189 13.37 -12.96 -22.76
N THR A 190 12.19 -12.41 -22.45
CA THR A 190 12.05 -11.25 -21.56
C THR A 190 12.46 -11.51 -20.12
N LYS A 191 12.66 -12.78 -19.70
CA LYS A 191 13.22 -13.16 -18.38
C LYS A 191 14.59 -12.55 -18.09
N SER A 192 15.36 -12.27 -19.14
CA SER A 192 16.68 -11.62 -19.03
C SER A 192 16.59 -10.08 -18.95
N GLY A 193 15.38 -9.52 -19.05
CA GLY A 193 15.07 -8.10 -18.88
C GLY A 193 14.00 -7.90 -17.80
N SER A 194 13.07 -6.97 -18.06
CA SER A 194 12.00 -6.61 -17.13
C SER A 194 10.79 -7.55 -17.15
N GLY A 195 10.81 -8.69 -17.85
CA GLY A 195 9.69 -9.64 -17.89
C GLY A 195 9.63 -10.63 -16.72
N LEU A 196 10.65 -10.63 -15.86
CA LEU A 196 10.80 -11.61 -14.77
C LEU A 196 9.62 -11.60 -13.77
N TRP A 197 8.89 -10.48 -13.65
CA TRP A 197 7.79 -10.34 -12.71
C TRP A 197 6.59 -11.26 -13.03
N TRP A 198 6.23 -11.40 -14.31
CA TRP A 198 5.13 -12.28 -14.71
C TRP A 198 5.59 -13.71 -14.90
N ILE A 199 6.84 -13.94 -15.32
CA ILE A 199 7.42 -15.28 -15.47
C ILE A 199 7.50 -15.99 -14.12
N GLU A 200 8.15 -15.37 -13.13
CA GLU A 200 8.31 -15.96 -11.80
C GLU A 200 7.04 -15.88 -10.96
N GLY A 201 6.31 -14.76 -11.04
CA GLY A 201 5.09 -14.58 -10.25
C GLY A 201 4.00 -15.59 -10.60
N SER A 202 3.85 -15.95 -11.88
CA SER A 202 2.87 -16.97 -12.30
C SER A 202 3.33 -18.40 -12.01
N ALA A 203 4.63 -18.68 -12.04
CA ALA A 203 5.18 -19.96 -11.60
C ALA A 203 4.95 -20.20 -10.09
N GLU A 204 5.11 -19.15 -9.27
CA GLU A 204 4.78 -19.19 -7.84
C GLU A 204 3.28 -19.45 -7.60
N LEU A 205 2.39 -18.82 -8.39
CA LEU A 205 0.96 -19.11 -8.37
C LEU A 205 0.66 -20.59 -8.61
N PHE A 206 1.21 -21.15 -9.69
CA PHE A 206 0.97 -22.55 -10.03
C PHE A 206 1.56 -23.51 -8.99
N ALA A 207 2.77 -23.22 -8.48
CA ALA A 207 3.40 -24.00 -7.43
C ALA A 207 2.56 -24.03 -6.15
N ALA A 208 2.05 -22.86 -5.72
CA ALA A 208 1.17 -22.75 -4.57
C ALA A 208 -0.18 -23.47 -4.78
N LEU A 209 -0.72 -23.47 -5.99
CA LEU A 209 -1.92 -24.23 -6.33
C LEU A 209 -1.67 -25.75 -6.22
N ALA A 210 -0.55 -26.25 -6.77
CA ALA A 210 -0.26 -27.67 -6.85
C ALA A 210 0.24 -28.29 -5.54
N ALA A 211 1.08 -27.57 -4.80
CA ALA A 211 1.75 -28.06 -3.60
C ALA A 211 1.19 -27.46 -2.29
N GLY A 212 0.41 -26.38 -2.37
CA GLY A 212 -0.09 -25.64 -1.22
C GLY A 212 0.90 -24.62 -0.69
N ALA A 213 0.42 -23.77 0.24
CA ALA A 213 1.20 -22.71 0.87
C ALA A 213 2.50 -23.24 1.53
N GLN A 214 3.61 -22.53 1.31
CA GLN A 214 4.91 -22.84 1.90
C GLN A 214 5.48 -21.59 2.59
N GLU A 215 5.89 -21.73 3.86
CA GLU A 215 6.46 -20.61 4.62
C GLU A 215 7.81 -20.16 4.03
N ARG A 216 8.65 -21.09 3.57
CA ARG A 216 9.97 -20.80 2.97
C ARG A 216 9.88 -19.88 1.75
N TRP A 217 8.81 -19.99 0.97
CA TRP A 217 8.55 -19.15 -0.21
C TRP A 217 7.39 -18.18 0.01
N ASN A 218 7.07 -17.83 1.25
CA ASN A 218 6.12 -16.76 1.50
C ASN A 218 6.68 -15.43 0.98
N ARG A 219 6.18 -14.98 -0.17
CA ARG A 219 6.65 -13.77 -0.87
C ARG A 219 6.09 -12.47 -0.30
N ALA A 220 5.06 -12.53 0.54
CA ALA A 220 4.33 -11.36 1.02
C ALA A 220 5.19 -10.35 1.81
N PRO A 221 6.07 -10.75 2.75
CA PRO A 221 6.96 -9.79 3.42
C PRO A 221 7.95 -9.11 2.46
N GLY A 222 8.40 -9.84 1.43
CA GLY A 222 9.25 -9.27 0.39
C GLY A 222 8.50 -8.28 -0.50
N PHE A 223 7.23 -8.53 -0.77
CA PHE A 223 6.35 -7.60 -1.46
C PHE A 223 6.10 -6.34 -0.62
N ASP A 224 5.84 -6.47 0.69
CA ASP A 224 5.72 -5.32 1.61
C ASP A 224 6.99 -4.45 1.58
N ALA A 225 8.17 -5.07 1.64
CA ALA A 225 9.44 -4.35 1.56
C ALA A 225 9.58 -3.61 0.22
N ALA A 226 9.18 -4.24 -0.89
CA ALA A 226 9.25 -3.63 -2.21
C ALA A 226 8.29 -2.43 -2.36
N VAL A 227 7.08 -2.52 -1.80
CA VAL A 227 6.13 -1.40 -1.75
C VAL A 227 6.68 -0.26 -0.87
N ALA A 228 7.31 -0.58 0.26
CA ALA A 228 7.92 0.44 1.13
C ALA A 228 9.11 1.17 0.47
N GLU A 229 9.83 0.48 -0.43
CA GLU A 229 10.90 1.04 -1.27
C GLU A 229 10.35 1.73 -2.54
N GLU A 230 9.04 1.79 -2.71
CA GLU A 230 8.36 2.33 -3.89
C GLU A 230 8.90 1.73 -5.22
N LEU A 231 9.16 0.42 -5.23
CA LEU A 231 9.53 -0.30 -6.43
C LEU A 231 8.32 -0.43 -7.38
N PRO A 232 8.49 -0.27 -8.70
CA PRO A 232 7.45 -0.59 -9.66
C PRO A 232 7.14 -2.09 -9.66
N LEU A 233 5.87 -2.46 -9.84
CA LEU A 233 5.42 -3.86 -9.84
C LEU A 233 6.18 -4.73 -10.84
N TYR A 234 6.53 -4.21 -12.03
CA TYR A 234 7.28 -4.97 -13.04
C TYR A 234 8.74 -5.26 -12.66
N GLU A 235 9.26 -4.64 -11.60
CA GLU A 235 10.62 -4.89 -11.06
C GLU A 235 10.62 -5.85 -9.87
N MET A 236 9.46 -6.36 -9.47
CA MET A 236 9.30 -7.14 -8.23
C MET A 236 9.56 -8.65 -8.38
N SER A 237 9.79 -9.18 -9.59
CA SER A 237 10.14 -10.60 -9.83
C SER A 237 9.22 -11.57 -9.07
N TYR A 238 9.76 -12.55 -8.33
CA TYR A 238 9.03 -13.52 -7.48
C TYR A 238 8.02 -12.88 -6.53
N ARG A 239 8.24 -11.63 -6.08
CA ARG A 239 7.32 -10.96 -5.16
C ARG A 239 5.96 -10.72 -5.80
N MET A 240 5.87 -10.66 -7.13
CA MET A 240 4.61 -10.57 -7.86
C MET A 240 3.70 -11.81 -7.73
N ALA A 241 4.15 -12.88 -7.08
CA ALA A 241 3.27 -13.96 -6.66
C ALA A 241 2.01 -13.44 -5.92
N VAL A 242 2.16 -12.37 -5.13
CA VAL A 242 1.03 -11.72 -4.42
C VAL A 242 -0.04 -11.22 -5.39
N PHE A 243 0.36 -10.61 -6.51
CA PHE A 243 -0.56 -10.19 -7.56
C PHE A 243 -1.23 -11.38 -8.23
N PHE A 244 -0.48 -12.43 -8.58
CA PHE A 244 -1.05 -13.60 -9.25
C PHE A 244 -2.00 -14.39 -8.34
N TYR A 245 -1.77 -14.42 -7.02
CA TYR A 245 -2.73 -14.97 -6.06
C TYR A 245 -4.06 -14.20 -6.08
N TRP A 246 -4.00 -12.87 -6.05
CA TRP A 246 -5.19 -12.02 -6.19
C TRP A 246 -5.87 -12.24 -7.56
N TYR A 247 -5.11 -12.25 -8.64
CA TYR A 247 -5.64 -12.43 -10.00
C TYR A 247 -6.37 -13.76 -10.15
N ASN A 248 -5.83 -14.85 -9.60
CA ASN A 248 -6.48 -16.16 -9.56
C ASN A 248 -7.76 -16.15 -8.70
N GLU A 249 -7.79 -15.41 -7.60
CA GLU A 249 -9.01 -15.26 -6.79
C GLU A 249 -10.13 -14.57 -7.58
N GLN A 250 -9.79 -13.56 -8.39
CA GLN A 250 -10.78 -12.81 -9.17
C GLN A 250 -11.23 -13.55 -10.44
N ASN A 251 -10.30 -14.19 -11.14
CA ASN A 251 -10.52 -14.68 -12.51
C ASN A 251 -10.46 -16.21 -12.66
N GLY A 252 -9.98 -16.92 -11.64
CA GLY A 252 -9.71 -18.36 -11.73
C GLY A 252 -8.38 -18.67 -12.42
N ILE A 253 -7.96 -19.94 -12.31
CA ILE A 253 -6.67 -20.41 -12.84
C ILE A 253 -6.67 -20.56 -14.37
N ASP A 254 -7.84 -20.77 -14.99
CA ASP A 254 -7.99 -20.86 -16.44
C ASP A 254 -7.80 -19.52 -17.17
N ALA A 255 -7.84 -18.40 -16.43
CA ALA A 255 -7.48 -17.09 -16.94
C ALA A 255 -5.96 -16.84 -17.00
N LEU A 256 -5.13 -17.69 -16.40
CA LEU A 256 -3.69 -17.47 -16.31
C LEU A 256 -3.00 -17.52 -17.68
N ILE A 257 -3.24 -18.54 -18.51
CA ILE A 257 -2.60 -18.64 -19.83
C ILE A 257 -3.05 -17.49 -20.76
N PRO A 258 -4.35 -17.14 -20.85
CA PRO A 258 -4.78 -15.94 -21.57
C PRO A 258 -4.08 -14.65 -21.11
N PHE A 259 -3.89 -14.47 -19.80
CA PHE A 259 -3.13 -13.33 -19.26
C PHE A 259 -1.69 -13.33 -19.77
N LEU A 260 -1.00 -14.48 -19.71
CA LEU A 260 0.39 -14.59 -20.12
C LEU A 260 0.60 -14.29 -21.61
N HIS A 261 -0.34 -14.67 -22.47
CA HIS A 261 -0.28 -14.33 -23.91
C HIS A 261 -0.36 -12.82 -24.20
N LEU A 262 -0.91 -12.02 -23.28
CA LEU A 262 -0.97 -10.56 -23.42
C LEU A 262 0.31 -9.86 -22.94
N MET A 263 1.26 -10.60 -22.35
CA MET A 263 2.52 -10.04 -21.90
C MET A 263 3.45 -9.69 -23.07
N SER A 264 4.27 -8.67 -22.86
CA SER A 264 5.15 -8.11 -23.88
C SER A 264 6.23 -9.11 -24.33
N GLU A 265 6.47 -9.14 -25.64
CA GLU A 265 7.60 -9.81 -26.30
C GLU A 265 8.94 -9.07 -26.10
N GLU A 266 8.89 -7.82 -25.63
CA GLU A 266 10.07 -7.02 -25.31
C GLU A 266 10.35 -6.95 -23.81
N GLY A 267 11.60 -7.18 -23.42
CA GLY A 267 12.06 -7.14 -22.03
C GLY A 267 12.36 -5.74 -21.49
N THR A 268 11.85 -4.66 -22.08
CA THR A 268 12.08 -3.29 -21.60
C THR A 268 11.03 -2.86 -20.58
N GLY A 269 11.40 -2.03 -19.59
CA GLY A 269 10.43 -1.53 -18.60
C GLY A 269 9.23 -0.82 -19.22
N TYR A 270 9.41 -0.06 -20.30
CA TYR A 270 8.30 0.60 -21.00
C TYR A 270 7.34 -0.40 -21.66
N ALA A 271 7.85 -1.41 -22.34
CA ALA A 271 7.02 -2.43 -22.97
C ALA A 271 6.25 -3.27 -21.94
N GLN A 272 6.86 -3.54 -20.79
CA GLN A 272 6.19 -4.22 -19.67
C GLN A 272 5.07 -3.35 -19.07
N LYS A 273 5.30 -2.04 -18.88
CA LYS A 273 4.24 -1.11 -18.45
C LYS A 273 3.07 -1.05 -19.44
N LEU A 274 3.34 -1.05 -20.75
CA LEU A 274 2.29 -1.10 -21.77
C LEU A 274 1.47 -2.39 -21.67
N ALA A 275 2.13 -3.55 -21.57
CA ALA A 275 1.44 -4.82 -21.41
C ALA A 275 0.60 -4.88 -20.12
N MET A 276 1.11 -4.33 -19.02
CA MET A 276 0.37 -4.22 -17.76
C MET A 276 -0.86 -3.31 -17.88
N HIS A 277 -0.74 -2.18 -18.57
CA HIS A 277 -1.85 -1.28 -18.84
C HIS A 277 -2.93 -1.94 -19.72
N ASP A 278 -2.52 -2.74 -20.69
CA ASP A 278 -3.46 -3.33 -21.65
C ASP A 278 -4.14 -4.61 -21.12
N VAL A 279 -3.53 -5.31 -20.17
CA VAL A 279 -4.07 -6.58 -19.63
C VAL A 279 -5.17 -6.38 -18.59
N LEU A 280 -5.14 -5.27 -17.84
CA LEU A 280 -6.11 -4.94 -16.80
C LEU A 280 -6.47 -3.47 -16.90
N SER A 281 -7.74 -3.14 -16.64
CA SER A 281 -8.18 -1.76 -16.52
C SER A 281 -7.55 -1.06 -15.31
N ASP A 282 -7.52 0.27 -15.34
CA ASP A 282 -7.10 1.10 -14.19
C ASP A 282 -7.82 0.65 -12.90
N ARG A 283 -9.13 0.42 -12.97
CA ARG A 283 -9.92 0.00 -11.82
C ARG A 283 -9.44 -1.33 -11.24
N GLU A 284 -9.14 -2.32 -12.09
CA GLU A 284 -8.66 -3.64 -11.63
C GLU A 284 -7.28 -3.55 -10.97
N TRP A 285 -6.39 -2.70 -11.49
CA TRP A 285 -5.12 -2.42 -10.81
C TRP A 285 -5.31 -1.79 -9.44
N LEU A 286 -6.28 -0.87 -9.30
CA LEU A 286 -6.61 -0.28 -8.01
C LEU A 286 -7.24 -1.31 -7.06
N GLU A 287 -8.11 -2.20 -7.54
CA GLU A 287 -8.69 -3.29 -6.75
C GLU A 287 -7.64 -4.25 -6.18
N PHE A 288 -6.58 -4.51 -6.95
CA PHE A 288 -5.43 -5.25 -6.44
C PHE A 288 -4.76 -4.51 -5.26
N VAL A 289 -4.52 -3.20 -5.40
CA VAL A 289 -3.92 -2.40 -4.32
C VAL A 289 -4.81 -2.36 -3.07
N GLU A 290 -6.11 -2.18 -3.25
CA GLU A 290 -7.12 -2.22 -2.17
C GLU A 290 -7.09 -3.57 -1.44
N ALA A 291 -7.11 -4.68 -2.19
CA ALA A 291 -7.08 -6.03 -1.61
C ALA A 291 -5.75 -6.33 -0.90
N TYR A 292 -4.64 -5.82 -1.44
CA TYR A 292 -3.32 -5.91 -0.81
C TYR A 292 -3.27 -5.12 0.50
N ASP A 293 -3.74 -3.89 0.54
CA ASP A 293 -3.72 -3.05 1.74
C ASP A 293 -4.67 -3.60 2.82
N ASP A 294 -5.85 -4.08 2.44
CA ASP A 294 -6.81 -4.75 3.35
C ASP A 294 -6.31 -6.11 3.86
N ARG A 295 -5.16 -6.60 3.37
CA ARG A 295 -4.60 -7.93 3.67
C ARG A 295 -5.58 -9.08 3.35
N ARG A 296 -6.39 -8.92 2.29
CA ARG A 296 -7.43 -9.90 1.88
C ARG A 296 -6.91 -10.99 0.95
N ILE A 297 -5.75 -10.80 0.33
CA ILE A 297 -5.16 -11.76 -0.61
C ILE A 297 -4.77 -13.05 0.14
N VAL A 298 -5.17 -14.19 -0.41
CA VAL A 298 -4.91 -15.54 0.13
C VAL A 298 -4.16 -16.41 -0.87
N TYR A 299 -3.54 -17.49 -0.39
CA TYR A 299 -3.04 -18.52 -1.29
C TYR A 299 -4.18 -19.15 -2.11
N PRO A 300 -3.91 -19.78 -3.27
CA PRO A 300 -4.93 -20.46 -4.08
C PRO A 300 -5.72 -21.55 -3.32
N SER A 301 -5.14 -22.11 -2.26
CA SER A 301 -5.82 -23.06 -1.36
C SER A 301 -6.82 -22.42 -0.38
N GLY A 302 -6.94 -21.09 -0.37
CA GLY A 302 -7.67 -20.31 0.62
C GLY A 302 -6.92 -20.09 1.94
N ALA A 303 -5.68 -20.60 2.07
CA ALA A 303 -4.87 -20.35 3.26
C ALA A 303 -4.45 -18.88 3.35
N ARG A 304 -4.46 -18.33 4.57
CA ARG A 304 -4.06 -16.94 4.81
C ARG A 304 -2.60 -16.70 4.41
N LEU A 305 -2.37 -15.67 3.61
CA LEU A 305 -1.03 -15.18 3.30
C LEU A 305 -0.50 -14.33 4.46
N ARG A 306 0.74 -14.57 4.88
CA ARG A 306 1.35 -13.89 6.03
C ARG A 306 2.14 -12.68 5.56
N PHE A 307 1.48 -11.54 5.50
CA PHE A 307 2.11 -10.23 5.33
C PHE A 307 2.90 -9.82 6.58
N GLY A 308 3.84 -8.89 6.41
CA GLY A 308 4.47 -8.16 7.49
C GLY A 308 3.54 -7.09 8.10
N GLN A 309 4.14 -6.11 8.77
CA GLN A 309 3.39 -4.98 9.32
C GLN A 309 2.73 -4.19 8.17
N GLN A 310 1.48 -3.75 8.35
CA GLN A 310 0.83 -2.86 7.39
C GLN A 310 1.59 -1.54 7.31
N LEU A 311 1.85 -1.10 6.08
CA LEU A 311 2.63 0.10 5.81
C LEU A 311 1.75 1.32 6.01
N ASP A 312 2.12 2.26 6.87
CA ASP A 312 1.35 3.50 7.03
C ASP A 312 1.45 4.40 5.80
N GLY A 313 2.58 4.40 5.10
CA GLY A 313 2.81 5.31 3.98
C GLY A 313 2.89 6.77 4.42
N GLU A 314 2.60 7.69 3.51
CA GLU A 314 2.63 9.13 3.78
C GLU A 314 1.37 9.58 4.54
N SER A 315 1.48 10.57 5.43
CA SER A 315 0.31 11.17 6.10
C SER A 315 0.17 12.64 5.72
N TRP A 316 -1.02 13.01 5.25
CA TRP A 316 -1.40 14.38 4.90
C TRP A 316 -2.28 14.96 6.00
N GLU A 317 -1.74 15.93 6.75
CA GLU A 317 -2.48 16.67 7.76
C GLU A 317 -3.26 17.84 7.13
N ILE A 318 -4.58 17.78 7.19
CA ILE A 318 -5.50 18.71 6.53
C ILE A 318 -6.16 19.56 7.61
N GLU A 319 -5.41 20.56 8.06
CA GLU A 319 -5.82 21.46 9.14
C GLU A 319 -6.40 22.78 8.67
N ASP A 320 -6.18 23.18 7.42
CA ASP A 320 -6.70 24.38 6.77
C ASP A 320 -6.72 24.17 5.25
N ASP A 321 -7.06 25.21 4.48
CA ASP A 321 -6.98 25.17 3.01
C ASP A 321 -5.56 24.82 2.58
N VAL A 322 -5.42 23.74 1.82
CA VAL A 322 -4.12 23.17 1.46
C VAL A 322 -4.16 22.55 0.09
N ARG A 323 -3.02 22.66 -0.61
CA ARG A 323 -2.76 21.93 -1.85
C ARG A 323 -1.63 20.94 -1.58
N PHE A 324 -1.93 19.65 -1.71
CA PHE A 324 -0.90 18.61 -1.72
C PHE A 324 -0.49 18.33 -3.15
N ARG A 325 0.81 18.13 -3.32
CA ARG A 325 1.40 17.67 -4.57
C ARG A 325 2.27 16.47 -4.29
N ARG A 326 1.98 15.35 -4.95
CA ARG A 326 2.78 14.13 -4.86
C ARG A 326 3.10 13.62 -6.24
N GLU A 327 4.34 13.22 -6.43
CA GLU A 327 4.81 12.57 -7.64
C GLU A 327 4.42 11.10 -7.62
N PHE A 328 3.67 10.64 -8.63
CA PHE A 328 3.35 9.22 -8.82
C PHE A 328 4.10 8.64 -10.02
N ARG A 329 4.78 7.52 -9.75
CA ARG A 329 5.44 6.70 -10.74
C ARG A 329 4.50 5.61 -11.27
N PRO A 330 4.52 5.31 -12.58
CA PRO A 330 3.70 4.24 -13.14
C PRO A 330 3.96 2.88 -12.48
N PHE A 331 2.88 2.18 -12.14
CA PHE A 331 2.86 0.89 -11.49
C PHE A 331 3.63 0.83 -10.17
N VAL A 332 3.71 1.95 -9.45
CA VAL A 332 4.17 2.00 -8.06
C VAL A 332 2.95 2.13 -7.16
N ILE A 333 2.85 1.26 -6.16
CA ILE A 333 1.80 1.33 -5.14
C ILE A 333 2.11 2.50 -4.21
N ALA A 334 1.18 3.46 -4.11
CA ALA A 334 1.25 4.53 -3.14
C ALA A 334 0.17 4.34 -2.07
N LEU A 335 0.62 4.30 -0.82
CA LEU A 335 -0.23 4.20 0.36
C LEU A 335 -0.07 5.44 1.23
N GLY A 336 -1.11 5.75 1.98
CA GLY A 336 -1.05 6.85 2.93
C GLY A 336 -2.30 7.02 3.76
N TRP A 337 -2.34 8.17 4.42
CA TRP A 337 -3.43 8.62 5.27
C TRP A 337 -3.73 10.09 4.96
N ALA A 338 -5.01 10.43 4.84
CA ALA A 338 -5.49 11.81 4.85
C ALA A 338 -6.19 12.09 6.19
N ASN A 339 -5.58 12.96 6.99
CA ASN A 339 -6.00 13.31 8.34
C ASN A 339 -6.69 14.67 8.30
N TYR A 340 -8.02 14.65 8.16
CA TYR A 340 -8.85 15.83 8.16
C TYR A 340 -9.10 16.32 9.57
N ALA A 341 -8.76 17.58 9.83
CA ALA A 341 -9.32 18.29 10.95
C ALA A 341 -10.84 18.39 10.82
N CYS A 342 -11.49 18.76 11.92
CA CYS A 342 -12.94 18.69 11.99
C CYS A 342 -13.60 19.82 11.16
N GLY A 343 -14.43 19.46 10.17
CA GLY A 343 -15.12 20.40 9.29
C GLY A 343 -15.92 19.75 8.15
N VAL A 344 -16.43 20.59 7.25
CA VAL A 344 -16.89 20.21 5.91
C VAL A 344 -15.84 20.67 4.92
N TRP A 345 -15.35 19.74 4.11
CA TRP A 345 -14.21 19.95 3.23
C TRP A 345 -14.61 19.72 1.79
N GLY A 346 -14.35 20.70 0.93
CA GLY A 346 -14.39 20.52 -0.52
C GLY A 346 -13.05 19.94 -0.99
N ASN A 347 -13.09 18.90 -1.80
CA ASN A 347 -11.89 18.27 -2.36
C ASN A 347 -11.94 18.33 -3.89
N THR A 348 -10.80 18.64 -4.50
CA THR A 348 -10.60 18.52 -5.94
C THR A 348 -9.25 17.86 -6.17
N ALA A 349 -9.29 16.60 -6.57
CA ALA A 349 -8.12 15.82 -6.94
C ALA A 349 -7.96 15.77 -8.46
N THR A 350 -6.72 15.81 -8.96
CA THR A 350 -6.44 15.46 -10.36
C THR A 350 -6.80 14.00 -10.65
N GLU A 351 -7.05 13.69 -11.91
CA GLU A 351 -7.31 12.32 -12.36
C GLU A 351 -6.05 11.46 -12.12
N ALA A 352 -6.09 10.70 -11.02
CA ALA A 352 -5.21 9.58 -10.75
C ALA A 352 -6.11 8.42 -10.32
N ASN A 353 -5.64 7.20 -10.52
CA ASN A 353 -6.40 6.01 -10.16
C ASN A 353 -6.15 5.69 -8.67
N PHE A 354 -7.01 6.23 -7.81
CA PHE A 354 -6.91 6.13 -6.36
C PHE A 354 -8.27 5.85 -5.71
N ALA A 355 -8.23 5.34 -4.49
CA ALA A 355 -9.38 5.16 -3.63
C ALA A 355 -9.05 5.54 -2.19
N ILE A 356 -10.10 5.88 -1.44
CA ILE A 356 -10.00 6.13 0.00
C ILE A 356 -11.09 5.38 0.78
N HIS A 357 -10.84 5.07 2.04
CA HIS A 357 -11.89 4.66 2.98
C HIS A 357 -11.66 5.27 4.36
N GLU A 358 -12.71 5.42 5.15
CA GLU A 358 -12.60 5.88 6.54
C GLU A 358 -11.86 4.84 7.40
N ASP A 359 -11.04 5.31 8.36
CA ASP A 359 -10.36 4.46 9.32
C ASP A 359 -11.37 3.56 10.09
N GLY A 360 -11.02 2.29 10.25
CA GLY A 360 -11.89 1.26 10.80
C GLY A 360 -12.99 0.75 9.87
N ARG A 361 -13.09 1.27 8.64
CA ARG A 361 -13.95 0.72 7.58
C ARG A 361 -13.08 0.07 6.49
N THR A 362 -13.71 -0.59 5.52
CA THR A 362 -13.03 -1.28 4.39
C THR A 362 -13.76 -1.06 3.07
N ASP A 363 -14.75 -0.16 3.04
CA ASP A 363 -15.47 0.22 1.84
C ASP A 363 -14.71 1.34 1.12
N TRP A 364 -13.81 0.92 0.21
CA TRP A 364 -13.09 1.81 -0.69
C TRP A 364 -14.03 2.62 -1.58
N VAL A 365 -13.76 3.92 -1.68
CA VAL A 365 -14.49 4.89 -2.49
C VAL A 365 -13.54 5.50 -3.51
N SER A 366 -13.95 5.48 -4.78
CA SER A 366 -13.25 6.10 -5.90
C SER A 366 -14.28 6.76 -6.84
N PRO A 367 -14.03 7.96 -7.40
CA PRO A 367 -12.87 8.83 -7.14
C PRO A 367 -12.95 9.55 -5.78
N TRP A 368 -12.03 10.50 -5.51
CA TRP A 368 -11.97 11.22 -4.23
C TRP A 368 -13.31 11.91 -4.01
N PRO A 369 -13.96 11.75 -2.85
CA PRO A 369 -15.21 12.43 -2.57
C PRO A 369 -15.03 13.94 -2.66
N GLY A 370 -15.77 14.60 -3.56
CA GLY A 370 -15.73 16.05 -3.73
C GLY A 370 -16.13 16.83 -2.47
N GLU A 371 -16.78 16.16 -1.51
CA GLU A 371 -17.03 16.68 -0.18
C GLU A 371 -16.76 15.60 0.89
N ILE A 372 -16.07 15.97 1.97
CA ILE A 372 -15.90 15.15 3.18
C ILE A 372 -16.41 15.93 4.39
N ASN A 373 -17.39 15.38 5.10
CA ASN A 373 -17.96 15.97 6.31
C ASN A 373 -17.49 15.21 7.54
N THR A 374 -16.49 15.75 8.24
CA THR A 374 -15.91 15.14 9.45
C THR A 374 -16.59 15.59 10.75
N ARG A 375 -17.67 16.40 10.66
CA ARG A 375 -18.43 16.89 11.82
C ARG A 375 -19.28 15.81 12.48
N GLU A 376 -19.75 14.84 11.71
CA GLU A 376 -20.70 13.82 12.16
C GLU A 376 -20.01 12.65 12.87
N SER A 377 -18.69 12.56 12.78
CA SER A 377 -17.91 11.52 13.44
C SER A 377 -17.04 12.13 14.54
N ALA A 378 -17.47 11.92 15.79
CA ALA A 378 -16.77 12.46 16.97
C ALA A 378 -15.36 11.88 17.16
N THR A 379 -15.00 10.76 16.51
CA THR A 379 -13.70 10.10 16.68
C THR A 379 -13.18 9.26 15.51
N SER A 380 -13.99 8.78 14.55
CA SER A 380 -13.53 7.86 13.47
C SER A 380 -13.44 8.48 12.08
N GLY A 381 -14.18 9.57 11.81
CA GLY A 381 -14.40 10.09 10.45
C GLY A 381 -13.45 11.18 10.02
N ARG A 382 -12.28 11.22 10.65
CA ARG A 382 -11.23 12.24 10.43
C ARG A 382 -10.01 11.69 9.73
N ARG A 383 -9.84 10.37 9.73
CA ARG A 383 -8.68 9.72 9.14
C ARG A 383 -9.16 8.80 8.03
N TYR A 384 -8.61 9.00 6.84
CA TYR A 384 -8.96 8.24 5.65
C TYR A 384 -7.72 7.53 5.16
N ARG A 385 -7.82 6.21 4.99
CA ARG A 385 -6.79 5.43 4.33
C ARG A 385 -6.79 5.77 2.85
N VAL A 386 -5.61 5.89 2.25
CA VAL A 386 -5.45 6.22 0.83
C VAL A 386 -4.65 5.11 0.16
N ALA A 387 -5.14 4.66 -1.00
CA ALA A 387 -4.44 3.77 -1.91
C ALA A 387 -4.48 4.37 -3.31
N ALA A 388 -3.36 4.34 -4.01
CA ALA A 388 -3.25 4.83 -5.38
C ALA A 388 -2.25 4.00 -6.20
N ILE A 389 -2.49 3.95 -7.51
CA ILE A 389 -1.56 3.40 -8.49
C ILE A 389 -1.74 4.12 -9.83
N LEU A 390 -0.67 4.68 -10.38
CA LEU A 390 -0.70 5.26 -11.72
C LEU A 390 -0.47 4.15 -12.74
N THR A 391 -1.34 4.04 -13.74
CA THR A 391 -1.28 2.97 -14.77
C THR A 391 -0.86 3.49 -16.14
N ASP A 392 -0.72 4.81 -16.32
CA ASP A 392 -0.25 5.38 -17.59
C ASP A 392 1.23 5.01 -17.86
N PRO A 393 1.52 4.24 -18.92
CA PRO A 393 2.87 3.79 -19.24
C PRO A 393 3.81 4.90 -19.73
N GLY A 394 3.26 5.96 -20.33
CA GLY A 394 3.99 7.06 -20.98
C GLY A 394 4.23 8.28 -20.10
N SER A 395 3.57 8.35 -18.95
CA SER A 395 3.78 9.42 -18.00
C SER A 395 5.16 9.35 -17.35
N VAL A 396 5.90 10.47 -17.44
CA VAL A 396 7.03 10.75 -16.56
C VAL A 396 6.40 11.44 -15.36
N ASP A 397 6.32 10.74 -14.23
CA ASP A 397 6.04 11.31 -12.92
C ASP A 397 4.84 12.29 -12.89
N VAL A 398 3.61 11.75 -12.73
CA VAL A 398 2.42 12.60 -12.67
C VAL A 398 2.35 13.24 -11.29
N ASP A 399 2.31 14.56 -11.27
CA ASP A 399 1.96 15.33 -10.09
C ASP A 399 0.47 15.16 -9.79
N PHE A 400 0.16 14.32 -8.80
CA PHE A 400 -1.13 14.33 -8.15
C PHE A 400 -1.28 15.62 -7.38
N ASP A 401 -2.31 16.40 -7.74
CA ASP A 401 -2.71 17.59 -7.00
C ASP A 401 -4.03 17.32 -6.27
N LEU A 402 -4.01 17.37 -4.95
CA LEU A 402 -5.20 17.42 -4.11
C LEU A 402 -5.36 18.83 -3.56
N ASN A 403 -6.35 19.55 -4.06
CA ASN A 403 -6.77 20.83 -3.50
C ASN A 403 -7.89 20.60 -2.50
N VAL A 404 -7.69 21.06 -1.28
CA VAL A 404 -8.65 20.94 -0.19
C VAL A 404 -9.02 22.32 0.33
N GLU A 405 -10.32 22.58 0.44
CA GLU A 405 -10.89 23.84 0.93
C GLU A 405 -11.82 23.54 2.11
N ARG A 406 -11.61 24.23 3.24
CA ARG A 406 -12.50 24.17 4.39
C ARG A 406 -13.72 25.06 4.15
N ARG A 407 -14.87 24.43 3.89
CA ARG A 407 -16.15 25.12 3.75
C ARG A 407 -16.78 25.48 5.10
N GLU A 408 -16.66 24.59 6.08
CA GLU A 408 -17.19 24.79 7.44
C GLU A 408 -16.24 24.16 8.47
N SER A 409 -16.08 24.76 9.67
CA SER A 409 -15.30 24.19 10.78
C SER A 409 -16.21 23.55 11.86
N CYS A 410 -15.67 22.61 12.65
CA CYS A 410 -16.38 22.02 13.79
C CYS A 410 -16.29 22.81 15.09
N ALA A 411 -15.89 24.09 15.07
CA ALA A 411 -15.84 24.88 16.29
C ALA A 411 -17.16 24.70 17.06
N ALA A 412 -17.06 24.26 18.32
CA ALA A 412 -18.11 23.55 19.06
C ALA A 412 -19.40 24.34 19.34
N CYS A 413 -19.59 25.52 18.76
CA CYS A 413 -20.46 26.52 19.34
C CYS A 413 -21.79 26.75 18.64
N LEU A 414 -22.19 25.98 17.62
CA LEU A 414 -23.57 26.05 17.12
C LEU A 414 -24.07 24.74 16.47
N THR A 415 -24.32 23.69 17.25
CA THR A 415 -25.25 22.62 16.82
C THR A 415 -26.71 22.96 17.14
N ARG A 416 -26.98 23.94 18.02
CA ARG A 416 -28.32 24.51 18.28
C ARG A 416 -28.22 25.99 18.66
N ALA A 417 -28.79 26.87 17.84
CA ALA A 417 -28.91 28.30 18.13
C ALA A 417 -30.03 28.57 19.15
N VAL A 418 -29.85 28.14 20.40
CA VAL A 418 -30.72 28.60 21.49
C VAL A 418 -30.21 29.98 21.92
N ILE A 419 -31.07 31.00 21.76
CA ILE A 419 -30.74 32.40 22.09
C ILE A 419 -31.49 32.79 23.35
N ASP A 420 -30.75 33.03 24.44
CA ASP A 420 -31.30 33.67 25.64
C ASP A 420 -31.42 35.19 25.40
N ARG A 421 -32.65 35.68 25.35
CA ARG A 421 -32.93 37.11 25.13
C ARG A 421 -32.32 38.02 26.20
N CYS A 422 -32.03 37.51 27.39
CA CYS A 422 -31.34 38.30 28.40
C CYS A 422 -29.97 38.75 27.91
N LEU A 423 -29.23 37.89 27.23
CA LEU A 423 -27.86 38.18 26.78
C LEU A 423 -27.81 39.19 25.64
N ILE A 424 -28.90 39.42 24.91
CA ILE A 424 -28.92 40.37 23.79
C ILE A 424 -28.72 41.80 24.29
N GLY A 425 -27.67 42.45 23.83
CA GLY A 425 -27.34 43.83 24.18
C GLY A 425 -25.85 44.11 24.11
N THR A 426 -25.51 45.36 24.38
CA THR A 426 -24.12 45.79 24.59
C THR A 426 -23.81 45.79 26.07
N TRP A 427 -22.72 45.13 26.44
CA TRP A 427 -22.27 44.89 27.80
C TRP A 427 -20.86 45.44 27.99
N GLU A 428 -20.62 46.15 29.07
CA GLU A 428 -19.30 46.61 29.47
C GLU A 428 -18.80 45.81 30.66
N MET A 429 -17.57 45.31 30.60
CA MET A 429 -16.95 44.62 31.73
C MET A 429 -16.75 45.59 32.90
N THR A 430 -17.28 45.24 34.07
CA THR A 430 -17.25 46.07 35.28
C THR A 430 -16.59 45.39 36.48
N GLY A 431 -16.25 44.11 36.38
CA GLY A 431 -15.48 43.37 37.38
C GLY A 431 -14.90 42.07 36.83
N GLY A 432 -13.90 41.52 37.51
CA GLY A 432 -13.03 40.52 36.89
C GLY A 432 -12.08 41.18 35.88
N GLY A 433 -11.64 40.38 34.92
CA GLY A 433 -10.98 40.84 33.70
C GLY A 433 -9.50 40.46 33.63
N PRO A 434 -8.84 40.79 32.50
CA PRO A 434 -7.43 40.46 32.28
C PRO A 434 -6.49 40.98 33.38
N MET A 435 -6.74 42.18 33.92
CA MET A 435 -5.90 42.74 34.99
C MET A 435 -6.06 42.00 36.32
N GLU A 436 -7.26 41.55 36.66
CA GLU A 436 -7.47 40.74 37.85
C GLU A 436 -6.87 39.33 37.69
N PHE A 437 -6.98 38.76 36.49
CA PHE A 437 -6.32 37.51 36.13
C PHE A 437 -4.80 37.61 36.31
N LEU A 438 -4.16 38.64 35.75
CA LEU A 438 -2.72 38.86 35.87
C LEU A 438 -2.30 38.98 37.34
N ARG A 439 -3.03 39.74 38.17
CA ARG A 439 -2.76 39.85 39.62
C ARG A 439 -2.89 38.51 40.33
N ARG A 440 -3.95 37.73 40.05
CA ARG A 440 -4.17 36.41 40.66
C ARG A 440 -3.05 35.42 40.30
N TYR A 441 -2.50 35.53 39.10
CA TYR A 441 -1.42 34.68 38.61
C TYR A 441 -0.02 35.23 38.93
N GLY A 442 0.08 36.17 39.88
CA GLY A 442 1.34 36.58 40.49
C GLY A 442 2.05 37.76 39.81
N ALA A 443 1.41 38.45 38.87
CA ALA A 443 1.98 39.68 38.30
C ALA A 443 1.90 40.83 39.33
N PRO A 444 3.03 41.41 39.76
CA PRO A 444 3.05 42.49 40.75
C PRO A 444 2.69 43.83 40.07
N ILE A 445 1.40 44.04 39.80
CA ILE A 445 0.92 45.22 39.11
C ILE A 445 0.72 46.37 40.11
N SER A 446 1.50 47.44 39.99
CA SER A 446 1.46 48.61 40.88
C SER A 446 0.50 49.71 40.38
N ARG A 447 0.26 49.77 39.07
CA ARG A 447 -0.65 50.70 38.41
C ARG A 447 -1.23 50.07 37.15
N ASP A 448 -2.48 50.38 36.83
CA ASP A 448 -3.13 49.97 35.58
C ASP A 448 -4.17 50.99 35.10
N ALA A 449 -4.27 51.10 33.78
CA ALA A 449 -5.27 51.84 33.05
C ALA A 449 -5.66 51.00 31.83
N MET A 450 -6.88 50.49 31.81
CA MET A 450 -7.41 49.70 30.71
C MET A 450 -8.58 50.43 30.05
N GLY A 451 -8.61 50.40 28.72
CA GLY A 451 -9.76 50.86 27.96
C GLY A 451 -11.04 50.07 28.31
N ARG A 452 -12.19 50.66 28.03
CA ARG A 452 -13.49 50.02 28.30
C ARG A 452 -13.66 48.77 27.43
N MET A 453 -13.68 47.59 28.04
CA MET A 453 -13.97 46.33 27.35
C MET A 453 -15.47 46.17 27.16
N VAL A 454 -15.89 46.10 25.89
CA VAL A 454 -17.30 46.06 25.51
C VAL A 454 -17.54 44.88 24.60
N VAL A 455 -18.56 44.07 24.92
CA VAL A 455 -19.07 42.99 24.08
C VAL A 455 -20.49 43.33 23.65
N THR A 456 -20.77 43.23 22.35
CA THR A 456 -22.12 43.36 21.82
C THR A 456 -22.61 41.99 21.38
N MET A 457 -23.68 41.50 21.99
CA MET A 457 -24.33 40.24 21.67
C MET A 457 -25.65 40.51 20.95
N ARG A 458 -25.83 39.93 19.76
CA ARG A 458 -26.97 40.17 18.86
C ARG A 458 -27.95 38.99 18.86
N GLY A 459 -29.21 39.27 18.52
CA GLY A 459 -30.30 38.29 18.53
C GLY A 459 -30.23 37.23 17.41
N ASP A 460 -29.34 37.40 16.44
CA ASP A 460 -29.00 36.41 15.42
C ASP A 460 -27.94 35.39 15.90
N GLY A 461 -27.50 35.50 17.16
CA GLY A 461 -26.45 34.64 17.71
C GLY A 461 -25.04 35.08 17.34
N THR A 462 -24.83 36.32 16.87
CA THR A 462 -23.48 36.88 16.66
C THR A 462 -23.03 37.78 17.82
N TYR A 463 -21.73 37.88 18.04
CA TYR A 463 -21.14 38.87 18.93
C TYR A 463 -19.97 39.62 18.28
N SER A 464 -19.64 40.78 18.85
CA SER A 464 -18.43 41.52 18.49
C SER A 464 -17.86 42.28 19.68
N THR A 465 -16.54 42.35 19.77
CA THR A 465 -15.78 43.18 20.71
C THR A 465 -15.04 44.29 19.95
N ARG A 466 -14.16 45.03 20.64
CA ARG A 466 -13.33 46.09 20.05
C ARG A 466 -11.92 46.01 20.62
N ASN A 467 -10.97 46.64 19.95
CA ASN A 467 -9.62 46.78 20.49
C ASN A 467 -9.65 47.52 21.84
N VAL A 468 -8.90 47.01 22.81
CA VAL A 468 -8.77 47.60 24.14
C VAL A 468 -7.29 47.84 24.42
N ALA A 469 -6.91 49.11 24.46
CA ALA A 469 -5.59 49.51 24.92
C ALA A 469 -5.43 49.28 26.43
N MET A 470 -4.25 48.85 26.83
CA MET A 470 -3.84 48.61 28.21
C MET A 470 -2.53 49.34 28.47
N ASP A 471 -2.46 50.03 29.59
CA ASP A 471 -1.24 50.65 30.12
C ASP A 471 -1.14 50.20 31.58
N TYR A 472 -0.10 49.46 31.93
CA TYR A 472 0.09 48.99 33.30
C TYR A 472 1.57 48.93 33.67
N GLN A 473 1.84 49.06 34.96
CA GLN A 473 3.16 49.05 35.53
C GLN A 473 3.36 47.78 36.34
N VAL A 474 4.45 47.07 36.07
CA VAL A 474 4.86 45.88 36.81
C VAL A 474 6.03 46.26 37.71
N ASP A 475 5.96 45.88 38.98
CA ASP A 475 7.04 46.06 39.96
C ASP A 475 7.68 44.71 40.31
N PRO A 476 8.69 44.25 39.56
CA PRO A 476 9.33 42.95 39.76
C PRO A 476 10.20 42.88 41.04
N GLY A 477 10.28 43.97 41.83
CA GLY A 477 11.02 44.01 43.09
C GLY A 477 12.30 44.86 43.04
N ASP A 478 12.99 44.91 44.19
CA ASP A 478 13.98 45.93 44.59
C ASP A 478 15.18 46.13 43.63
N GLU A 479 15.49 45.17 42.74
CA GLU A 479 16.65 45.25 41.84
C GLU A 479 16.38 45.96 40.49
N LEU A 480 15.12 46.04 40.04
CA LEU A 480 14.78 46.50 38.69
C LEU A 480 13.89 47.75 38.65
N GLY A 481 13.21 48.08 39.75
CA GLY A 481 12.26 49.18 39.83
C GLY A 481 11.03 48.98 38.93
N PRO A 482 10.03 49.88 39.02
CA PRO A 482 8.79 49.78 38.25
C PRO A 482 9.04 49.88 36.73
N VAL A 483 8.33 49.03 35.98
CA VAL A 483 8.43 48.92 34.53
C VAL A 483 7.08 49.21 33.87
N ASP A 484 7.02 50.28 33.07
CA ASP A 484 5.84 50.63 32.28
C ASP A 484 5.68 49.67 31.08
N THR A 485 4.47 49.14 30.93
CA THR A 485 4.10 48.17 29.92
C THR A 485 2.84 48.63 29.19
N ASN A 486 2.93 48.68 27.86
CA ASN A 486 1.78 48.98 27.01
C ASN A 486 1.34 47.70 26.31
N GLY A 487 0.05 47.43 26.32
CA GLY A 487 -0.54 46.30 25.62
C GLY A 487 -1.84 46.65 24.89
N GLU A 488 -2.29 45.71 24.07
CA GLU A 488 -3.56 45.80 23.37
C GLU A 488 -4.23 44.42 23.34
N ILE A 489 -5.52 44.40 23.62
CA ILE A 489 -6.40 43.26 23.36
C ILE A 489 -7.09 43.53 22.03
N GLN A 490 -6.94 42.61 21.08
CA GLN A 490 -7.52 42.77 19.75
C GLN A 490 -9.03 42.52 19.74
N ALA A 491 -9.73 43.21 18.84
CA ALA A 491 -11.14 42.97 18.58
C ALA A 491 -11.35 41.54 18.04
N SER A 492 -12.49 40.96 18.39
CA SER A 492 -12.93 39.66 17.94
C SER A 492 -14.41 39.71 17.58
N ASN A 493 -14.81 38.90 16.62
CA ASN A 493 -16.19 38.66 16.29
C ASN A 493 -16.45 37.15 16.17
N GLY A 494 -17.72 36.77 16.29
CA GLY A 494 -18.09 35.38 16.14
C GLY A 494 -19.50 35.08 16.55
N ARG A 495 -19.74 33.84 16.95
CA ARG A 495 -21.09 33.31 17.23
C ARG A 495 -21.24 32.89 18.68
N TRP A 496 -22.45 32.97 19.20
CA TRP A 496 -22.78 32.56 20.56
C TRP A 496 -24.14 31.88 20.63
N SER A 497 -24.29 31.02 21.63
CA SER A 497 -25.56 30.41 22.02
C SER A 497 -25.62 30.26 23.53
N ALA A 498 -26.84 30.18 24.08
CA ALA A 498 -27.02 30.03 25.51
C ALA A 498 -28.25 29.18 25.84
N GLU A 499 -28.05 28.16 26.68
CA GLU A 499 -29.14 27.30 27.17
C GLU A 499 -28.88 26.90 28.63
N ARG A 500 -29.93 26.94 29.47
CA ARG A 500 -29.89 26.47 30.88
C ARG A 500 -28.73 27.03 31.70
N GLY A 501 -28.43 28.33 31.56
CA GLY A 501 -27.35 28.99 32.33
C GLY A 501 -25.94 28.67 31.85
N ARG A 502 -25.79 28.09 30.66
CA ARG A 502 -24.50 27.87 29.99
C ARG A 502 -24.41 28.71 28.71
N LEU A 503 -23.36 29.50 28.59
CA LEU A 503 -23.02 30.34 27.44
C LEU A 503 -21.92 29.63 26.65
N LEU A 504 -22.11 29.50 25.35
CA LEU A 504 -21.11 29.00 24.41
C LEU A 504 -20.77 30.13 23.43
N ALA A 505 -19.49 30.30 23.12
CA ALA A 505 -19.02 31.30 22.16
C ALA A 505 -17.94 30.72 21.26
N CYS A 506 -18.00 31.08 19.98
CA CYS A 506 -17.07 30.73 18.90
C CYS A 506 -16.48 32.01 18.35
N VAL A 507 -15.17 32.00 18.10
CA VAL A 507 -14.52 33.10 17.39
C VAL A 507 -14.50 32.76 15.90
N ASP A 508 -15.24 33.53 15.09
CA ASP A 508 -15.25 33.37 13.63
C ASP A 508 -14.05 34.10 13.01
N GLU A 509 -13.73 35.28 13.52
CA GLU A 509 -12.64 36.13 13.02
C GLU A 509 -12.09 37.00 14.17
N GLY A 510 -10.76 37.19 14.18
CA GLY A 510 -10.03 37.73 15.34
C GLY A 510 -9.78 36.65 16.40
N GLY A 511 -9.36 37.05 17.61
CA GLY A 511 -9.06 36.11 18.70
C GLY A 511 -7.57 36.02 19.06
N ASP A 512 -7.27 35.91 20.35
CA ASP A 512 -6.20 36.64 21.05
C ASP A 512 -4.74 36.43 20.62
N ALA A 513 -4.06 37.58 20.49
CA ALA A 513 -2.82 37.82 21.22
C ALA A 513 -3.00 39.10 22.07
N MET A 514 -3.01 38.97 23.41
CA MET A 514 -2.68 40.11 24.27
C MET A 514 -1.19 40.38 24.05
N SER A 515 -0.88 41.37 23.21
CA SER A 515 0.50 41.77 22.98
C SER A 515 0.91 42.78 24.03
N THR A 516 2.06 42.56 24.68
CA THR A 516 2.58 43.49 25.69
C THR A 516 4.01 43.87 25.32
N SER A 517 4.28 45.17 25.32
CA SER A 517 5.58 45.75 25.00
C SER A 517 6.16 46.39 26.25
N VAL A 518 7.38 45.99 26.61
CA VAL A 518 8.07 46.51 27.80
C VAL A 518 9.00 47.64 27.37
N GLY A 519 8.98 48.77 28.08
CA GLY A 519 9.78 49.96 27.79
C GLY A 519 11.31 49.79 27.76
N ARG A 520 11.84 48.60 28.10
CA ARG A 520 13.24 48.19 27.93
C ARG A 520 13.40 47.11 26.85
N GLY A 521 12.99 47.41 25.62
CA GLY A 521 13.52 46.78 24.39
C GLY A 521 13.17 45.31 24.11
N GLY A 522 12.18 44.73 24.79
CA GLY A 522 11.69 43.37 24.54
C GLY A 522 10.16 43.32 24.48
N VAL A 523 9.62 42.66 23.46
CA VAL A 523 8.19 42.32 23.38
C VAL A 523 7.97 40.99 24.09
N PHE A 524 7.12 40.97 25.12
CA PHE A 524 6.62 39.73 25.70
C PHE A 524 5.23 39.49 25.15
N VAL A 525 5.06 38.44 24.35
CA VAL A 525 3.73 38.01 23.90
C VAL A 525 3.22 37.01 24.93
N THR A 526 2.18 37.37 25.67
CA THR A 526 1.45 36.43 26.55
C THR A 526 0.06 36.24 25.95
N SER A 527 -0.24 35.03 25.49
CA SER A 527 -1.54 34.76 24.89
C SER A 527 -2.57 34.49 25.98
N ILE A 528 -3.45 35.46 26.22
CA ILE A 528 -4.65 35.28 27.04
C ILE A 528 -5.85 35.36 26.11
N GLY A 529 -6.37 34.19 25.73
CA GLY A 529 -7.69 34.00 25.14
C GLY A 529 -7.70 33.14 23.88
N SER A 530 -8.79 33.22 23.10
CA SER A 530 -9.23 32.18 22.17
C SER A 530 -8.95 32.55 20.71
N GLN A 531 -8.27 31.68 19.94
CA GLN A 531 -7.96 31.90 18.52
C GLN A 531 -9.17 31.72 17.60
N ALA A 532 -9.11 32.25 16.38
CA ALA A 532 -10.10 31.96 15.34
C ALA A 532 -10.28 30.44 15.17
N GLY A 533 -11.52 29.97 15.05
CA GLY A 533 -11.83 28.54 14.98
C GLY A 533 -11.86 27.82 16.34
N THR A 534 -11.55 28.50 17.44
CA THR A 534 -11.72 27.95 18.79
C THR A 534 -13.08 28.31 19.39
N GLY A 535 -13.54 27.46 20.30
CA GLY A 535 -14.82 27.60 20.99
C GLY A 535 -14.65 27.41 22.49
N GLY A 536 -15.42 28.16 23.28
CA GLY A 536 -15.39 28.11 24.73
C GLY A 536 -16.79 28.06 25.33
N GLY A 537 -16.88 27.59 26.58
CA GLY A 537 -18.12 27.57 27.34
C GLY A 537 -17.92 28.11 28.75
N ALA A 538 -18.90 28.88 29.24
CA ALA A 538 -18.92 29.39 30.60
C ALA A 538 -20.30 29.16 31.23
N GLN A 539 -20.34 29.00 32.55
CA GLN A 539 -21.60 29.23 33.26
C GLN A 539 -21.90 30.73 33.21
N TYR A 540 -23.18 31.10 33.08
CA TYR A 540 -23.58 32.50 33.13
C TYR A 540 -24.85 32.70 33.95
N SER A 541 -24.97 33.90 34.50
CA SER A 541 -26.22 34.45 35.02
C SER A 541 -26.44 35.82 34.40
N CYS A 542 -27.67 36.12 34.01
CA CYS A 542 -28.01 37.38 33.36
C CYS A 542 -29.32 37.93 33.93
N ASP A 543 -29.35 39.24 34.17
CA ASP A 543 -30.55 40.01 34.46
C ASP A 543 -30.63 41.28 33.56
N ASP A 544 -31.56 42.17 33.86
CA ASP A 544 -31.79 43.39 33.06
C ASP A 544 -30.60 44.34 33.04
N THR A 545 -29.73 44.30 34.05
CA THR A 545 -28.63 45.23 34.25
C THR A 545 -27.26 44.59 34.27
N THR A 546 -27.17 43.30 34.59
CA THR A 546 -25.92 42.61 34.90
C THR A 546 -25.83 41.28 34.18
N LEU A 547 -24.64 40.99 33.65
CA LEU A 547 -24.24 39.69 33.15
C LEU A 547 -23.01 39.24 33.93
N ALA A 548 -23.01 38.01 34.43
CA ALA A 548 -21.83 37.39 35.01
C ALA A 548 -21.49 36.10 34.26
N THR A 549 -20.21 35.87 33.99
CA THR A 549 -19.71 34.63 33.36
C THR A 549 -18.61 34.01 34.19
N ALA A 550 -18.61 32.67 34.28
CA ALA A 550 -17.63 31.88 35.02
C ALA A 550 -17.07 30.79 34.09
N PRO A 551 -15.92 31.04 33.43
CA PRO A 551 -15.33 30.09 32.47
C PRO A 551 -14.53 28.95 33.11
N GLY A 552 -14.26 29.01 34.42
CA GLY A 552 -13.47 28.01 35.16
C GLY A 552 -12.60 28.66 36.25
N GLU A 553 -11.92 27.84 37.07
CA GLU A 553 -10.87 28.28 38.02
C GLU A 553 -11.27 29.30 39.10
N GLY A 554 -12.57 29.37 39.42
CA GLY A 554 -13.07 30.29 40.45
C GLY A 554 -12.91 31.77 40.09
N MET A 555 -12.80 32.10 38.80
CA MET A 555 -12.86 33.46 38.28
C MET A 555 -14.29 33.76 37.82
N THR A 556 -14.80 34.96 38.13
CA THR A 556 -16.09 35.46 37.63
C THR A 556 -15.86 36.81 36.97
N PHE A 557 -16.26 36.93 35.71
CA PHE A 557 -16.29 38.19 34.99
C PHE A 557 -17.68 38.80 35.12
N THR A 558 -17.78 40.08 35.45
CA THR A 558 -19.07 40.79 35.55
C THR A 558 -19.13 41.92 34.53
N PHE A 559 -20.32 42.13 33.99
CA PHE A 559 -20.61 43.12 32.97
C PHE A 559 -21.88 43.89 33.31
N THR A 560 -21.90 45.18 32.98
CA THR A 560 -23.06 46.06 33.09
C THR A 560 -23.63 46.36 31.71
N ARG A 561 -24.95 46.31 31.58
CA ARG A 561 -25.63 46.58 30.31
C ARG A 561 -25.58 48.08 29.96
N LEU A 562 -25.18 48.39 28.74
CA LEU A 562 -25.14 49.77 28.19
C LEU A 562 -26.37 50.15 27.36
N THR A 563 -27.16 49.16 26.95
CA THR A 563 -28.33 49.34 26.08
C THR A 563 -29.62 48.96 26.81
N PRO A 564 -30.73 49.70 26.68
CA PRO A 564 -32.01 49.29 27.24
C PRO A 564 -32.48 47.96 26.63
N ARG A 565 -33.10 47.10 27.43
CA ARG A 565 -33.71 45.85 26.95
C ARG A 565 -34.77 46.20 25.90
N ARG A 566 -34.56 45.77 24.65
CA ARG A 566 -35.64 45.84 23.64
C ARG A 566 -36.68 44.76 23.98
N PRO A 567 -37.99 45.08 23.89
CA PRO A 567 -39.08 44.17 24.26
C PRO A 567 -39.08 42.87 23.44
#